data_AF-A0AAJ0PFR9-F1
#
_entry.id   AF-A0AAJ0PFR9-F1
#
_cell.length_a   1.000
_cell.length_b   1.000
_cell.length_c   1.000
_cell.angle_alpha   90.00
_cell.angle_beta   90.00
_cell.angle_gamma   90.00
#
_symmetry.space_group_name_H-M   'P 1'
#
loop_
_entity.id
_entity.type
_entity.pdbx_description
1 polymer ?
#
loop_
_entity_poly.entity_id
_entity_poly.type
_entity_poly.pdbx_seq_one_letter_code
_entity_poly.pdbx_strand_id
1 'polypeptide(L)'
;MSDIIRRDPRAEWIARNRLHPLHAAMQTQQTSWMGPNGLVRKNPHASAAGFIGPNGLKRIDRSGAQQGTSGGARRSAAVEVQLPLHQVPEPAFYIAVVPDMIGGRLGSHDRDLLGLAHGLAGSDGAVLAIVFGEHKETNFAGAGVDRLLVIEGEAYQGYAPEQLVQGLRAVDNQFAPRHWLLPDSRTGGGELGRRLGAALGERPATRVWQVKDGQCIGRAGAGQQDMQRALPRLILAAAECAEPVSETRHEALPVELSGSVARSISRIEDLGSVAVDPAKIAMAEAEFIVSGGNGVKDWALFHKATTALGATQGASRVAVDDGHMPRDRQVGATGTWVTARVYMAVGISGAIQHLQGIGACDKVVAINMDPGCDMIKRADLSVIGDSAAILQALIDAVEQFRNGAQRDAA
;
A
#
# COMPACT_ATOMS: atom_id res chain seq x y z
N MET A 1 48.80 -39.11 -40.25
CA MET A 1 49.78 -38.07 -39.85
C MET A 1 49.58 -37.85 -38.37
N SER A 2 50.59 -38.15 -37.56
CA SER A 2 50.53 -38.08 -36.10
C SER A 2 50.47 -36.63 -35.63
N ASP A 3 49.42 -36.28 -34.89
CA ASP A 3 49.28 -34.99 -34.19
C ASP A 3 50.25 -34.93 -33.00
N ILE A 4 51.53 -34.71 -33.29
CA ILE A 4 52.51 -34.38 -32.25
C ILE A 4 52.31 -32.90 -31.91
N ILE A 5 51.67 -32.64 -30.78
CA ILE A 5 51.51 -31.30 -30.21
C ILE A 5 52.91 -30.80 -29.81
N ARG A 6 53.52 -29.97 -30.64
CA ARG A 6 54.74 -29.24 -30.29
C ARG A 6 54.38 -28.14 -29.31
N ARG A 7 54.80 -28.30 -28.05
CA ARG A 7 54.64 -27.30 -27.00
C ARG A 7 55.91 -26.46 -26.88
N ASP A 8 55.77 -25.15 -26.88
CA ASP A 8 56.88 -24.22 -26.66
C ASP A 8 57.27 -24.23 -25.16
N PRO A 9 58.46 -24.73 -24.80
CA PRO A 9 58.88 -24.81 -23.40
C PRO A 9 58.97 -23.45 -22.71
N ARG A 10 59.26 -22.39 -23.47
CA ARG A 10 59.36 -21.03 -22.92
C ARG A 10 57.99 -20.48 -22.56
N ALA A 11 56.99 -20.72 -23.41
CA ALA A 11 55.61 -20.34 -23.14
C ALA A 11 55.03 -21.10 -21.92
N GLU A 12 55.33 -22.41 -21.79
CA GLU A 12 54.90 -23.17 -20.61
C GLU A 12 55.58 -22.69 -19.32
N TRP A 13 56.87 -22.33 -19.38
CA TRP A 13 57.59 -21.81 -18.22
C TRP A 13 57.04 -20.45 -17.77
N ILE A 14 56.75 -19.55 -18.72
CA ILE A 14 56.13 -18.25 -18.44
C ILE A 14 54.73 -18.44 -17.85
N ALA A 15 53.94 -19.40 -18.33
CA ALA A 15 52.60 -19.68 -17.83
C ALA A 15 52.58 -20.32 -16.42
N ARG A 16 53.66 -20.99 -15.99
CA ARG A 16 53.76 -21.57 -14.64
C ARG A 16 54.36 -20.60 -13.60
N ASN A 17 55.20 -19.66 -14.02
CA ASN A 17 55.88 -18.75 -13.11
C ASN A 17 55.05 -17.48 -12.83
N ARG A 18 54.31 -17.48 -11.70
CA ARG A 18 53.41 -16.39 -11.29
C ARG A 18 54.08 -15.03 -11.09
N LEU A 19 55.40 -14.99 -10.93
CA LEU A 19 56.18 -13.76 -10.74
C LEU A 19 56.73 -13.21 -12.06
N HIS A 20 56.56 -13.92 -13.17
CA HIS A 20 57.05 -13.47 -14.47
C HIS A 20 56.16 -12.34 -15.04
N PRO A 21 56.72 -11.23 -15.56
CA PRO A 21 55.94 -10.06 -15.99
C PRO A 21 54.86 -10.37 -17.04
N LEU A 22 55.12 -11.36 -17.89
CA LEU A 22 54.21 -11.80 -18.97
C LEU A 22 53.25 -12.92 -18.55
N HIS A 23 53.30 -13.39 -17.30
CA HIS A 23 52.45 -14.49 -16.82
C HIS A 23 50.95 -14.13 -16.89
N ALA A 24 50.60 -12.91 -16.48
CA ALA A 24 49.21 -12.43 -16.51
C ALA A 24 48.62 -12.37 -17.92
N ALA A 25 49.46 -12.07 -18.93
CA ALA A 25 49.04 -12.00 -20.33
C ALA A 25 48.87 -13.38 -20.98
N MET A 26 49.49 -14.43 -20.43
CA MET A 26 49.38 -15.80 -20.94
C MET A 26 48.25 -16.62 -20.31
N GLN A 27 47.54 -16.08 -19.31
CA GLN A 27 46.35 -16.74 -18.76
C GLN A 27 45.14 -16.46 -19.65
N THR A 28 44.56 -17.51 -20.23
CA THR A 28 43.20 -17.48 -20.76
C THR A 28 42.25 -17.23 -19.60
N GLN A 29 41.67 -16.03 -19.52
CA GLN A 29 40.70 -15.68 -18.48
C GLN A 29 39.44 -16.54 -18.63
N GLN A 30 39.32 -17.58 -17.83
CA GLN A 30 38.07 -18.34 -17.72
C GLN A 30 37.01 -17.46 -17.06
N THR A 31 36.00 -17.08 -17.83
CA THR A 31 34.88 -16.23 -17.40
C THR A 31 33.87 -16.98 -16.54
N SER A 32 33.78 -18.30 -16.70
CA SER A 32 32.96 -19.19 -15.86
C SER A 32 33.54 -20.60 -15.78
N TRP A 33 33.44 -21.24 -14.62
CA TRP A 33 33.80 -22.66 -14.45
C TRP A 33 32.84 -23.39 -13.51
N MET A 34 32.72 -24.70 -13.66
CA MET A 34 31.94 -25.57 -12.77
C MET A 34 32.70 -25.81 -11.46
N GLY A 35 32.07 -25.49 -10.33
CA GLY A 35 32.63 -25.80 -9.02
C GLY A 35 32.52 -27.29 -8.69
N PRO A 36 33.27 -27.78 -7.68
CA PRO A 36 33.23 -29.19 -7.24
C PRO A 36 31.85 -29.69 -6.82
N ASN A 37 30.94 -28.76 -6.46
CA ASN A 37 29.57 -29.06 -6.03
C ASN A 37 28.54 -28.86 -7.15
N GLY A 38 28.96 -28.80 -8.41
CA GLY A 38 28.06 -28.69 -9.57
C GLY A 38 27.46 -27.29 -9.82
N LEU A 39 27.85 -26.28 -9.02
CA LEU A 39 27.42 -24.89 -9.20
C LEU A 39 28.41 -24.12 -10.08
N VAL A 40 27.91 -23.45 -11.11
CA VAL A 40 28.70 -22.63 -12.03
C VAL A 40 29.14 -21.34 -11.33
N ARG A 41 30.45 -21.13 -11.23
CA ARG A 41 31.09 -19.93 -10.70
C ARG A 41 31.53 -19.02 -11.84
N LYS A 42 31.30 -17.71 -11.72
CA LYS A 42 31.71 -16.69 -12.70
C LYS A 42 32.67 -15.69 -12.06
N ASN A 43 33.70 -15.28 -12.78
CA ASN A 43 34.67 -14.28 -12.30
C ASN A 43 34.16 -12.85 -12.60
N PRO A 44 33.78 -12.05 -11.58
CA PRO A 44 33.18 -10.73 -11.78
C PRO A 44 34.13 -9.72 -12.45
N HIS A 45 35.44 -9.92 -12.33
CA HIS A 45 36.46 -9.05 -12.91
C HIS A 45 36.82 -9.41 -14.35
N ALA A 46 36.60 -10.67 -14.77
CA ALA A 46 36.74 -11.07 -16.17
C ALA A 46 35.51 -10.66 -17.00
N SER A 47 34.32 -10.58 -16.38
CA SER A 47 33.12 -9.97 -16.98
C SER A 47 33.17 -8.43 -17.08
N ALA A 48 34.29 -7.79 -16.77
CA ALA A 48 34.44 -6.34 -16.68
C ALA A 48 34.67 -5.62 -18.03
N ALA A 49 34.17 -6.17 -19.13
CA ALA A 49 33.90 -5.40 -20.35
C ALA A 49 32.51 -4.73 -20.25
N GLY A 50 32.30 -3.94 -19.20
CA GLY A 50 31.13 -3.07 -19.08
C GLY A 50 31.16 -1.97 -20.15
N PHE A 51 29.99 -1.58 -20.66
CA PHE A 51 29.87 -0.51 -21.65
C PHE A 51 29.80 0.87 -20.97
N ILE A 52 30.27 1.91 -21.67
CA ILE A 52 30.15 3.29 -21.23
C ILE A 52 28.78 3.81 -21.65
N GLY A 53 27.92 4.10 -20.67
CA GLY A 53 26.60 4.67 -20.94
C GLY A 53 26.66 6.07 -21.56
N PRO A 54 25.54 6.60 -22.09
CA PRO A 54 25.47 7.92 -22.72
C PRO A 54 25.97 9.07 -21.84
N ASN A 55 26.02 8.84 -20.52
CA ASN A 55 26.40 9.83 -19.50
C ASN A 55 27.88 9.69 -19.07
N GLY A 56 28.70 8.91 -19.79
CA GLY A 56 30.13 8.71 -19.49
C GLY A 56 30.44 7.77 -18.31
N LEU A 57 29.42 7.25 -17.63
CA LEU A 57 29.57 6.32 -16.50
C LEU A 57 29.60 4.87 -16.98
N LYS A 58 30.63 4.11 -16.57
CA LYS A 58 30.81 2.69 -16.92
C LYS A 58 29.78 1.84 -16.16
N ARG A 59 28.95 1.10 -16.89
CA ARG A 59 27.91 0.20 -16.31
C ARG A 59 28.28 -1.26 -16.54
N ILE A 60 28.00 -2.11 -15.55
CA ILE A 60 28.23 -3.55 -15.61
C ILE A 60 26.87 -4.24 -15.72
N ASP A 61 26.61 -4.86 -16.87
CA ASP A 61 25.41 -5.66 -17.06
C ASP A 61 25.62 -7.08 -16.51
N ARG A 62 24.78 -7.47 -15.55
CA ARG A 62 24.82 -8.80 -14.91
C ARG A 62 23.78 -9.76 -15.51
N SER A 63 22.96 -9.31 -16.46
CA SER A 63 21.85 -10.09 -17.02
C SER A 63 22.25 -10.98 -18.20
N GLY A 64 23.40 -10.72 -18.84
CA GLY A 64 23.91 -11.53 -19.95
C GLY A 64 23.21 -11.29 -21.29
N ALA A 65 22.44 -10.21 -21.44
CA ALA A 65 21.80 -9.86 -22.70
C ALA A 65 22.77 -9.07 -23.60
N GLN A 66 23.25 -9.70 -24.66
CA GLN A 66 24.00 -9.01 -25.71
C GLN A 66 23.01 -8.38 -26.70
N GLN A 67 22.96 -7.05 -26.78
CA GLN A 67 22.97 -6.27 -28.04
C GLN A 67 22.79 -4.78 -27.77
N GLY A 68 23.67 -3.98 -28.37
CA GLY A 68 23.45 -2.56 -28.56
C GLY A 68 22.68 -2.28 -29.85
N THR A 69 22.04 -1.12 -29.91
CA THR A 69 22.12 -0.19 -31.05
C THR A 69 21.56 1.16 -30.61
N SER A 70 22.21 2.21 -31.12
CA SER A 70 21.91 3.62 -30.97
C SER A 70 20.49 3.98 -31.43
N GLY A 71 19.76 4.76 -30.63
CA GLY A 71 18.50 5.37 -31.02
C GLY A 71 18.14 6.49 -30.04
N GLY A 72 17.82 7.66 -30.57
CA GLY A 72 17.69 8.93 -29.84
C GLY A 72 16.65 8.92 -28.72
N ALA A 73 16.82 9.91 -27.83
CA ALA A 73 15.91 10.20 -26.73
C ALA A 73 14.47 10.38 -27.23
N ARG A 74 13.67 9.31 -27.16
CA ARG A 74 12.23 9.44 -27.02
C ARG A 74 11.96 9.52 -25.53
N ARG A 75 11.47 10.67 -25.08
CA ARG A 75 10.63 10.73 -23.88
C ARG A 75 9.51 9.72 -24.11
N SER A 76 9.61 8.55 -23.51
CA SER A 76 8.46 7.67 -23.38
C SER A 76 7.49 8.42 -22.48
N ALA A 77 6.45 8.99 -23.09
CA ALA A 77 5.20 9.17 -22.37
C ALA A 77 4.94 7.85 -21.63
N ALA A 78 4.69 7.90 -20.33
CA ALA A 78 4.29 6.72 -19.58
C ALA A 78 3.08 6.15 -20.32
N VAL A 79 3.28 5.04 -21.02
CA VAL A 79 2.19 4.29 -21.63
C VAL A 79 1.41 3.79 -20.43
N GLU A 80 0.24 4.38 -20.16
CA GLU A 80 -0.70 3.84 -19.19
C GLU A 80 -0.92 2.38 -19.58
N VAL A 81 -0.43 1.46 -18.75
CA VAL A 81 -0.70 0.05 -18.90
C VAL A 81 -2.19 -0.12 -18.62
N GLN A 82 -3.01 -0.14 -19.67
CA GLN A 82 -4.42 -0.45 -19.55
C GLN A 82 -4.53 -1.93 -19.15
N LEU A 83 -4.86 -2.17 -17.88
CA LEU A 83 -5.14 -3.51 -17.37
C LEU A 83 -6.29 -4.15 -18.18
N PRO A 84 -6.25 -5.47 -18.41
CA PRO A 84 -7.34 -6.20 -19.03
C PRO A 84 -8.68 -5.92 -18.34
N LEU A 85 -9.71 -5.64 -19.15
CA LEU A 85 -11.06 -5.41 -18.65
C LEU A 85 -11.74 -6.75 -18.32
N HIS A 86 -12.06 -6.95 -17.04
CA HIS A 86 -12.92 -8.02 -16.56
C HIS A 86 -14.38 -7.56 -16.63
N GLN A 87 -15.23 -8.35 -17.27
CA GLN A 87 -16.65 -8.04 -17.43
C GLN A 87 -17.49 -9.25 -17.02
N VAL A 88 -18.58 -8.96 -16.32
CA VAL A 88 -19.59 -9.95 -15.95
C VAL A 88 -20.94 -9.40 -16.39
N PRO A 89 -21.35 -9.60 -17.66
CA PRO A 89 -22.58 -9.01 -18.19
C PRO A 89 -23.82 -9.47 -17.42
N GLU A 90 -23.93 -10.79 -17.20
CA GLU A 90 -25.05 -11.43 -16.50
C GLU A 90 -24.50 -12.27 -15.34
N PRO A 91 -24.36 -11.69 -14.15
CA PRO A 91 -23.84 -12.41 -12.99
C PRO A 91 -24.87 -13.45 -12.52
N ALA A 92 -24.42 -14.68 -12.31
CA ALA A 92 -25.25 -15.75 -11.75
C ALA A 92 -25.58 -15.50 -10.26
N PHE A 93 -24.75 -14.70 -9.58
CA PHE A 93 -24.90 -14.31 -8.18
C PHE A 93 -24.02 -13.10 -7.86
N TYR A 94 -24.31 -12.46 -6.73
CA TYR A 94 -23.50 -11.36 -6.20
C TYR A 94 -22.71 -11.77 -4.96
N ILE A 95 -21.49 -11.25 -4.85
CA ILE A 95 -20.74 -11.14 -3.60
C ILE A 95 -20.83 -9.67 -3.16
N ALA A 96 -21.62 -9.41 -2.11
CA ALA A 96 -21.83 -8.07 -1.60
C ALA A 96 -20.69 -7.66 -0.66
N VAL A 97 -20.11 -6.49 -0.90
CA VAL A 97 -19.02 -5.92 -0.11
C VAL A 97 -19.46 -4.56 0.42
N VAL A 98 -19.36 -4.36 1.73
CA VAL A 98 -19.58 -3.05 2.37
C VAL A 98 -18.23 -2.57 2.90
N PRO A 99 -17.46 -1.78 2.12
CA PRO A 99 -16.19 -1.22 2.58
C PRO A 99 -16.39 -0.18 3.69
N ASP A 100 -15.38 -0.01 4.54
CA ASP A 100 -15.38 1.03 5.59
C ASP A 100 -15.20 2.43 5.00
N MET A 101 -14.37 2.55 3.94
CA MET A 101 -14.10 3.80 3.23
C MET A 101 -13.74 4.98 4.15
N ILE A 102 -12.81 4.79 5.08
CA ILE A 102 -12.42 5.83 6.04
C ILE A 102 -12.00 7.11 5.30
N GLY A 103 -12.68 8.23 5.59
CA GLY A 103 -12.47 9.52 4.90
C GLY A 103 -12.95 9.55 3.43
N GLY A 104 -13.83 8.62 3.05
CA GLY A 104 -14.47 8.54 1.74
C GLY A 104 -13.62 7.85 0.66
N ARG A 105 -12.57 7.10 0.99
CA ARG A 105 -11.70 6.41 0.02
C ARG A 105 -11.44 4.98 0.46
N LEU A 106 -11.20 4.07 -0.50
CA LEU A 106 -10.85 2.69 -0.18
C LEU A 106 -9.50 2.63 0.54
N GLY A 107 -9.51 2.05 1.74
CA GLY A 107 -8.31 1.72 2.52
C GLY A 107 -7.62 0.45 2.01
N SER A 108 -6.49 0.09 2.62
CA SER A 108 -5.83 -1.20 2.39
C SER A 108 -6.75 -2.37 2.73
N HIS A 109 -7.37 -2.36 3.91
CA HIS A 109 -8.30 -3.41 4.35
C HIS A 109 -9.51 -3.55 3.39
N ASP A 110 -10.04 -2.44 2.87
CA ASP A 110 -11.13 -2.49 1.86
C ASP A 110 -10.67 -3.19 0.57
N ARG A 111 -9.42 -2.97 0.14
CA ARG A 111 -8.86 -3.61 -1.05
C ARG A 111 -8.59 -5.10 -0.84
N ASP A 112 -8.12 -5.50 0.34
CA ASP A 112 -7.98 -6.92 0.70
C ASP A 112 -9.35 -7.62 0.67
N LEU A 113 -10.38 -6.93 1.16
CA LEU A 113 -11.75 -7.43 1.19
C LEU A 113 -12.33 -7.60 -0.22
N LEU A 114 -12.07 -6.64 -1.11
CA LEU A 114 -12.46 -6.71 -2.52
C LEU A 114 -11.69 -7.82 -3.26
N GLY A 115 -10.41 -8.03 -2.92
CA GLY A 115 -9.63 -9.18 -3.41
C GLY A 115 -10.25 -10.52 -3.01
N LEU A 116 -10.67 -10.65 -1.74
CA LEU A 116 -11.39 -11.83 -1.26
C LEU A 116 -12.74 -12.00 -2.00
N ALA A 117 -13.48 -10.92 -2.20
CA ALA A 117 -14.75 -10.94 -2.91
C ALA A 117 -14.58 -11.40 -4.36
N HIS A 118 -13.54 -10.90 -5.04
CA HIS A 118 -13.19 -11.30 -6.40
C HIS A 118 -12.89 -12.81 -6.48
N GLY A 119 -12.08 -13.33 -5.54
CA GLY A 119 -11.81 -14.76 -5.46
C GLY A 119 -13.06 -15.63 -5.23
N LEU A 120 -14.04 -15.13 -4.46
CA LEU A 120 -15.32 -15.81 -4.23
C LEU A 120 -16.30 -15.70 -5.40
N ALA A 121 -16.24 -14.61 -6.16
CA ALA A 121 -17.07 -14.39 -7.34
C ALA A 121 -16.66 -15.35 -8.48
N GLY A 122 -15.36 -15.60 -8.65
CA GLY A 122 -14.86 -16.41 -9.75
C GLY A 122 -15.22 -15.80 -11.10
N SER A 123 -15.47 -16.64 -12.11
CA SER A 123 -15.89 -16.17 -13.46
C SER A 123 -17.39 -15.85 -13.58
N ASP A 124 -18.20 -16.41 -12.69
CA ASP A 124 -19.66 -16.46 -12.87
C ASP A 124 -20.41 -15.49 -11.95
N GLY A 125 -19.77 -15.02 -10.88
CA GLY A 125 -20.30 -14.05 -9.94
C GLY A 125 -19.79 -12.63 -10.21
N ALA A 126 -20.50 -11.63 -9.68
CA ALA A 126 -20.05 -10.23 -9.67
C ALA A 126 -19.84 -9.72 -8.25
N VAL A 127 -18.80 -8.91 -8.06
CA VAL A 127 -18.56 -8.15 -6.84
C VAL A 127 -19.45 -6.90 -6.85
N LEU A 128 -20.36 -6.82 -5.89
CA LEU A 128 -21.23 -5.67 -5.66
C LEU A 128 -20.70 -4.87 -4.47
N ALA A 129 -20.09 -3.72 -4.74
CA ALA A 129 -19.69 -2.78 -3.69
C ALA A 129 -20.87 -1.89 -3.30
N ILE A 130 -21.10 -1.74 -2.00
CA ILE A 130 -22.22 -0.97 -1.44
C ILE A 130 -21.63 0.16 -0.59
N VAL A 131 -21.85 1.40 -1.02
CA VAL A 131 -21.32 2.60 -0.40
C VAL A 131 -22.47 3.43 0.12
N PHE A 132 -22.36 3.92 1.35
CA PHE A 132 -23.35 4.83 1.94
C PHE A 132 -22.84 6.27 1.89
N GLY A 133 -23.70 7.18 1.44
CA GLY A 133 -23.39 8.61 1.36
C GLY A 133 -22.33 8.96 0.30
N GLU A 134 -21.81 10.19 0.40
CA GLU A 134 -20.80 10.69 -0.53
C GLU A 134 -19.44 10.02 -0.34
N HIS A 135 -18.74 9.77 -1.44
CA HIS A 135 -17.37 9.25 -1.43
C HIS A 135 -16.42 10.08 -2.31
N LYS A 136 -15.12 9.95 -2.04
CA LYS A 136 -14.00 10.56 -2.77
C LYS A 136 -13.17 9.54 -3.56
N GLU A 137 -13.60 8.28 -3.57
CA GLU A 137 -12.96 7.22 -4.34
C GLU A 137 -13.20 7.40 -5.84
N THR A 138 -12.15 7.22 -6.64
CA THR A 138 -12.19 7.37 -8.10
C THR A 138 -11.84 6.08 -8.84
N ASN A 139 -11.37 5.04 -8.14
CA ASN A 139 -10.84 3.83 -8.75
C ASN A 139 -11.47 2.54 -8.18
N PHE A 140 -12.80 2.46 -8.13
CA PHE A 140 -13.48 1.18 -7.84
C PHE A 140 -13.21 0.11 -8.89
N ALA A 141 -13.13 0.52 -10.16
CA ALA A 141 -12.83 -0.36 -11.29
C ALA A 141 -11.49 -1.09 -11.11
N GLY A 142 -10.41 -0.39 -10.75
CA GLY A 142 -9.11 -1.01 -10.48
C GLY A 142 -9.04 -1.77 -9.16
N ALA A 143 -10.05 -1.65 -8.30
CA ALA A 143 -10.12 -2.37 -7.03
C ALA A 143 -10.92 -3.68 -7.11
N GLY A 144 -11.39 -4.09 -8.29
CA GLY A 144 -12.12 -5.35 -8.47
C GLY A 144 -13.65 -5.25 -8.37
N VAL A 145 -14.22 -4.05 -8.44
CA VAL A 145 -15.68 -3.85 -8.32
C VAL A 145 -16.37 -4.02 -9.68
N ASP A 146 -17.31 -4.97 -9.78
CA ASP A 146 -18.10 -5.19 -10.99
C ASP A 146 -19.39 -4.35 -11.02
N ARG A 147 -20.04 -4.17 -9.87
CA ARG A 147 -21.23 -3.33 -9.67
C ARG A 147 -21.04 -2.41 -8.48
N LEU A 148 -21.47 -1.15 -8.61
CA LEU A 148 -21.40 -0.14 -7.56
C LEU A 148 -22.81 0.33 -7.20
N LEU A 149 -23.21 0.11 -5.95
CA LEU A 149 -24.43 0.68 -5.39
C LEU A 149 -24.06 1.80 -4.42
N VAL A 150 -24.46 3.03 -4.73
CA VAL A 150 -24.34 4.16 -3.82
C VAL A 150 -25.72 4.45 -3.23
N ILE A 151 -25.84 4.34 -1.91
CA ILE A 151 -27.07 4.63 -1.17
C ILE A 151 -26.93 5.99 -0.51
N GLU A 152 -27.55 6.99 -1.12
CA GLU A 152 -27.53 8.37 -0.64
C GLU A 152 -28.69 8.68 0.32
N GLY A 153 -28.51 9.71 1.14
CA GLY A 153 -29.55 10.26 2.01
C GLY A 153 -29.03 10.72 3.36
N GLU A 154 -29.59 11.81 3.87
CA GLU A 154 -29.22 12.40 5.17
C GLU A 154 -29.33 11.41 6.33
N ALA A 155 -30.24 10.43 6.23
CA ALA A 155 -30.45 9.41 7.25
C ALA A 155 -29.25 8.45 7.42
N TYR A 156 -28.30 8.43 6.48
CA TYR A 156 -27.07 7.63 6.54
C TYR A 156 -25.85 8.45 6.98
N GLN A 157 -26.02 9.75 7.26
CA GLN A 157 -24.94 10.58 7.78
C GLN A 157 -24.70 10.33 9.27
N GLY A 158 -23.45 10.50 9.70
CA GLY A 158 -23.05 10.27 11.09
C GLY A 158 -23.16 8.81 11.51
N TYR A 159 -23.23 8.57 12.82
CA TYR A 159 -23.37 7.25 13.40
C TYR A 159 -24.84 6.77 13.40
N ALA A 160 -25.24 6.11 12.29
CA ALA A 160 -26.62 5.66 12.07
C ALA A 160 -26.73 4.13 11.79
N PRO A 161 -26.27 3.25 12.71
CA PRO A 161 -26.14 1.82 12.43
C PRO A 161 -27.47 1.12 12.11
N GLU A 162 -28.59 1.50 12.74
CA GLU A 162 -29.89 0.90 12.43
C GLU A 162 -30.39 1.25 11.03
N GLN A 163 -30.13 2.48 10.56
CA GLN A 163 -30.52 2.91 9.23
C GLN A 163 -29.66 2.24 8.15
N LEU A 164 -28.34 2.12 8.37
CA LEU A 164 -27.45 1.35 7.51
C LEU A 164 -27.93 -0.10 7.34
N VAL A 165 -28.34 -0.75 8.43
CA VAL A 165 -28.91 -2.11 8.37
C VAL A 165 -30.20 -2.17 7.55
N GLN A 166 -31.09 -1.17 7.60
CA GLN A 166 -32.26 -1.16 6.72
C GLN A 166 -31.88 -1.06 5.24
N GLY A 167 -30.85 -0.27 4.91
CA GLY A 167 -30.28 -0.20 3.57
C GLY A 167 -29.76 -1.57 3.11
N LEU A 168 -28.95 -2.22 3.95
CA LEU A 168 -28.41 -3.55 3.63
C LEU A 168 -29.50 -4.63 3.51
N ARG A 169 -30.60 -4.55 4.27
CA ARG A 169 -31.76 -5.43 4.09
C ARG A 169 -32.49 -5.20 2.76
N ALA A 170 -32.58 -3.94 2.32
CA ALA A 170 -33.15 -3.64 1.00
C ALA A 170 -32.29 -4.25 -0.12
N VAL A 171 -30.96 -4.16 0.01
CA VAL A 171 -30.02 -4.84 -0.89
C VAL A 171 -30.21 -6.35 -0.84
N ASP A 172 -30.31 -6.95 0.35
CA ASP A 172 -30.51 -8.40 0.51
C ASP A 172 -31.77 -8.88 -0.20
N ASN A 173 -32.87 -8.15 -0.06
CA ASN A 173 -34.15 -8.46 -0.69
C ASN A 173 -34.10 -8.35 -2.23
N GLN A 174 -33.36 -7.38 -2.78
CA GLN A 174 -33.34 -7.11 -4.21
C GLN A 174 -32.30 -7.96 -4.95
N PHE A 175 -31.09 -8.09 -4.40
CA PHE A 175 -29.95 -8.71 -5.09
C PHE A 175 -29.65 -10.13 -4.60
N ALA A 176 -30.25 -10.55 -3.47
CA ALA A 176 -30.02 -11.85 -2.83
C ALA A 176 -28.54 -12.30 -2.86
N PRO A 177 -27.60 -11.53 -2.27
CA PRO A 177 -26.17 -11.85 -2.36
C PRO A 177 -25.87 -13.23 -1.77
N ARG A 178 -25.00 -13.98 -2.46
CA ARG A 178 -24.55 -15.30 -2.00
C ARG A 178 -23.68 -15.18 -0.76
N HIS A 179 -22.82 -14.17 -0.72
CA HIS A 179 -22.04 -13.83 0.47
C HIS A 179 -22.05 -12.31 0.70
N TRP A 180 -21.98 -11.96 1.97
CA TRP A 180 -21.79 -10.61 2.50
C TRP A 180 -20.41 -10.53 3.14
N LEU A 181 -19.62 -9.56 2.70
CA LEU A 181 -18.27 -9.29 3.18
C LEU A 181 -18.21 -7.89 3.76
N LEU A 182 -17.77 -7.79 5.02
CA LEU A 182 -17.48 -6.53 5.68
C LEU A 182 -16.11 -6.61 6.39
N PRO A 183 -15.39 -5.50 6.54
CA PRO A 183 -14.20 -5.44 7.38
C PRO A 183 -14.57 -5.80 8.83
N ASP A 184 -13.83 -6.68 9.52
CA ASP A 184 -13.95 -6.87 10.98
C ASP A 184 -13.15 -5.79 11.73
N SER A 185 -13.43 -4.53 11.38
CA SER A 185 -12.74 -3.35 11.85
C SER A 185 -13.41 -2.76 13.09
N ARG A 186 -12.68 -1.90 13.79
CA ARG A 186 -13.22 -1.09 14.91
C ARG A 186 -13.89 0.20 14.43
N THR A 187 -13.70 0.56 13.18
CA THR A 187 -14.11 1.81 12.55
C THR A 187 -15.55 1.80 12.03
N GLY A 188 -16.19 0.63 11.97
CA GLY A 188 -17.63 0.54 11.73
C GLY A 188 -18.07 -0.80 11.15
N GLY A 189 -17.33 -1.34 10.16
CA GLY A 189 -17.69 -2.55 9.43
C GLY A 189 -17.94 -3.76 10.32
N GLY A 190 -17.13 -3.93 11.38
CA GLY A 190 -17.29 -5.05 12.31
C GLY A 190 -18.60 -4.98 13.07
N GLU A 191 -18.97 -3.79 13.55
CA GLU A 191 -20.24 -3.59 14.25
C GLU A 191 -21.43 -3.76 13.28
N LEU A 192 -21.36 -3.09 12.13
CA LEU A 192 -22.41 -3.11 11.12
C LEU A 192 -22.71 -4.54 10.64
N GLY A 193 -21.68 -5.34 10.37
CA GLY A 193 -21.88 -6.71 9.93
C GLY A 193 -22.45 -7.59 11.04
N ARG A 194 -22.09 -7.40 12.32
CA ARG A 194 -22.73 -8.12 13.43
C ARG A 194 -24.22 -7.79 13.54
N ARG A 195 -24.58 -6.51 13.36
CA ARG A 195 -25.99 -6.07 13.33
C ARG A 195 -26.74 -6.62 12.13
N LEU A 196 -26.12 -6.63 10.95
CA LEU A 196 -26.68 -7.26 9.75
C LEU A 196 -26.93 -8.75 9.97
N GLY A 197 -25.97 -9.47 10.56
CA GLY A 197 -26.12 -10.89 10.90
C GLY A 197 -27.32 -11.15 11.80
N ALA A 198 -27.48 -10.34 12.85
CA ALA A 198 -28.66 -10.41 13.71
C ALA A 198 -29.96 -10.12 12.97
N ALA A 199 -29.96 -9.13 12.07
CA ALA A 199 -31.15 -8.75 11.29
C ALA A 199 -31.55 -9.79 10.23
N LEU A 200 -30.58 -10.54 9.67
CA LEU A 200 -30.80 -11.60 8.70
C LEU A 200 -30.99 -12.98 9.36
N GLY A 201 -30.74 -13.12 10.66
CA GLY A 201 -30.72 -14.43 11.34
C GLY A 201 -29.49 -15.28 10.99
N GLU A 202 -28.42 -14.65 10.51
CA GLU A 202 -27.19 -15.29 10.05
C GLU A 202 -26.10 -15.24 11.13
N ARG A 203 -25.28 -16.30 11.23
CA ARG A 203 -24.14 -16.35 12.15
C ARG A 203 -22.84 -15.96 11.44
N PRO A 204 -22.32 -14.73 11.62
CA PRO A 204 -21.11 -14.30 10.94
C PRO A 204 -19.91 -15.18 11.31
N ALA A 205 -19.01 -15.43 10.35
CA ALA A 205 -17.63 -15.79 10.67
C ALA A 205 -16.83 -14.51 10.92
N THR A 206 -16.10 -14.45 12.02
CA THR A 206 -15.37 -13.26 12.46
C THR A 206 -13.87 -13.43 12.35
N ARG A 207 -13.14 -12.32 12.18
CA ARG A 207 -11.69 -12.27 12.04
C ARG A 207 -11.17 -13.26 10.99
N VAL A 208 -11.92 -13.42 9.90
CA VAL A 208 -11.58 -14.35 8.81
C VAL A 208 -10.38 -13.80 8.05
N TRP A 209 -9.27 -14.52 8.09
CA TRP A 209 -8.04 -14.13 7.37
C TRP A 209 -7.78 -15.01 6.15
N GLN A 210 -8.53 -16.11 5.99
CA GLN A 210 -8.41 -16.97 4.81
C GLN A 210 -9.75 -17.64 4.49
N VAL A 211 -10.04 -17.74 3.20
CA VAL A 211 -11.11 -18.58 2.65
C VAL A 211 -10.52 -19.49 1.59
N LYS A 212 -10.82 -20.78 1.67
CA LYS A 212 -10.33 -21.78 0.72
C LYS A 212 -11.28 -22.98 0.70
N ASP A 213 -11.57 -23.50 -0.49
CA ASP A 213 -12.32 -24.75 -0.69
C ASP A 213 -13.67 -24.78 0.06
N GLY A 214 -14.40 -23.66 0.07
CA GLY A 214 -15.69 -23.53 0.77
C GLY A 214 -15.59 -23.55 2.30
N GLN A 215 -14.38 -23.39 2.85
CA GLN A 215 -14.10 -23.22 4.28
C GLN A 215 -13.52 -21.84 4.52
N CYS A 216 -13.78 -21.28 5.71
CA CYS A 216 -13.09 -20.09 6.20
C CYS A 216 -12.32 -20.39 7.48
N ILE A 217 -11.20 -19.67 7.65
CA ILE A 217 -10.34 -19.72 8.84
C ILE A 217 -10.30 -18.33 9.46
N GLY A 218 -10.61 -18.26 10.75
CA GLY A 218 -10.60 -17.02 11.51
C GLY A 218 -9.75 -17.09 12.78
N ARG A 219 -9.22 -15.94 13.19
CA ARG A 219 -8.43 -15.82 14.43
C ARG A 219 -9.32 -15.90 15.67
N ALA A 220 -8.97 -16.78 16.61
CA ALA A 220 -9.62 -16.96 17.90
C ALA A 220 -8.61 -16.90 19.06
N GLY A 221 -9.10 -16.97 20.31
CA GLY A 221 -8.25 -17.06 21.50
C GLY A 221 -7.23 -15.91 21.62
N ALA A 222 -7.67 -14.67 21.41
CA ALA A 222 -6.80 -13.49 21.35
C ALA A 222 -5.70 -13.56 20.26
N GLY A 223 -5.95 -14.28 19.17
CA GLY A 223 -5.01 -14.43 18.05
C GLY A 223 -4.02 -15.59 18.20
N GLN A 224 -4.17 -16.42 19.24
CA GLN A 224 -3.32 -17.59 19.49
C GLN A 224 -3.82 -18.87 18.82
N GLN A 225 -5.02 -18.84 18.25
CA GLN A 225 -5.66 -20.00 17.66
C GLN A 225 -6.33 -19.63 16.34
N ASP A 226 -6.42 -20.61 15.45
CA ASP A 226 -7.21 -20.54 14.23
C ASP A 226 -8.41 -21.48 14.35
N MET A 227 -9.60 -20.96 14.04
CA MET A 227 -10.83 -21.74 13.97
C MET A 227 -11.27 -21.87 12.52
N GLN A 228 -11.54 -23.10 12.10
CA GLN A 228 -12.03 -23.43 10.77
C GLN A 228 -13.52 -23.75 10.82
N ARG A 229 -14.28 -23.30 9.82
CA ARG A 229 -15.67 -23.69 9.60
C ARG A 229 -16.06 -23.60 8.12
N ALA A 230 -17.19 -24.20 7.77
CA ALA A 230 -17.80 -24.01 6.45
C ALA A 230 -18.10 -22.53 6.21
N LEU A 231 -17.87 -22.07 4.98
CA LEU A 231 -18.02 -20.68 4.57
C LEU A 231 -19.47 -20.21 4.78
N PRO A 232 -19.73 -19.27 5.70
CA PRO A 232 -21.08 -18.77 5.93
C PRO A 232 -21.48 -17.74 4.88
N ARG A 233 -22.77 -17.39 4.86
CA ARG A 233 -23.30 -16.28 4.06
C ARG A 233 -22.73 -14.92 4.49
N LEU A 234 -22.37 -14.73 5.75
CA LEU A 234 -21.84 -13.46 6.27
C LEU A 234 -20.44 -13.60 6.84
N ILE A 235 -19.51 -12.81 6.31
CA ILE A 235 -18.08 -12.86 6.58
C ILE A 235 -17.61 -11.49 7.08
N LEU A 236 -17.08 -11.46 8.30
CA LEU A 236 -16.34 -10.34 8.83
C LEU A 236 -14.85 -10.66 8.71
N ALA A 237 -14.19 -10.04 7.73
CA ALA A 237 -12.82 -10.37 7.36
C ALA A 237 -11.79 -9.52 8.12
N ALA A 238 -10.72 -10.15 8.59
CA ALA A 238 -9.55 -9.44 9.09
C ALA A 238 -8.84 -8.70 7.95
N ALA A 239 -7.98 -7.73 8.29
CA ALA A 239 -7.04 -7.17 7.33
C ALA A 239 -6.13 -8.29 6.77
N GLU A 240 -5.59 -8.09 5.57
CA GLU A 240 -4.75 -9.07 4.87
C GLU A 240 -5.47 -10.40 4.62
N CYS A 241 -6.79 -10.39 4.43
CA CYS A 241 -7.57 -11.61 4.18
C CYS A 241 -7.39 -12.20 2.77
N ALA A 242 -6.92 -11.39 1.83
CA ALA A 242 -6.59 -11.77 0.46
C ALA A 242 -5.67 -10.70 -0.16
N GLU A 243 -5.02 -11.04 -1.26
CA GLU A 243 -4.28 -10.08 -2.07
C GLU A 243 -5.26 -9.13 -2.80
N PRO A 244 -5.00 -7.81 -2.79
CA PRO A 244 -5.75 -6.85 -3.60
C PRO A 244 -5.75 -7.17 -5.09
N VAL A 245 -6.86 -6.89 -5.77
CA VAL A 245 -6.93 -6.95 -7.23
C VAL A 245 -5.95 -5.93 -7.83
N SER A 246 -5.03 -6.42 -8.66
CA SER A 246 -4.00 -5.60 -9.32
C SER A 246 -3.76 -5.96 -10.78
N GLU A 247 -4.28 -7.10 -11.25
CA GLU A 247 -4.05 -7.61 -12.60
C GLU A 247 -5.15 -7.22 -13.60
N THR A 248 -6.34 -6.85 -13.11
CA THR A 248 -7.52 -6.56 -13.94
C THR A 248 -8.13 -5.22 -13.57
N ARG A 249 -8.82 -4.64 -14.55
CA ARG A 249 -9.76 -3.53 -14.32
C ARG A 249 -11.17 -4.07 -14.50
N HIS A 250 -12.10 -3.69 -13.64
CA HIS A 250 -13.50 -4.09 -13.70
C HIS A 250 -14.39 -2.94 -14.18
N GLU A 251 -15.67 -3.20 -14.42
CA GLU A 251 -16.59 -2.22 -15.01
C GLU A 251 -17.12 -1.19 -14.00
N ALA A 252 -17.24 -1.56 -12.72
CA ALA A 252 -17.87 -0.77 -11.67
C ALA A 252 -19.21 -0.13 -12.11
N LEU A 253 -20.07 -0.92 -12.78
CA LEU A 253 -21.33 -0.39 -13.33
C LEU A 253 -22.25 0.07 -12.18
N PRO A 254 -22.83 1.28 -12.26
CA PRO A 254 -23.76 1.75 -11.24
C PRO A 254 -25.03 0.89 -11.26
N VAL A 255 -25.52 0.55 -10.07
CA VAL A 255 -26.81 -0.11 -9.84
C VAL A 255 -27.60 0.66 -8.79
N GLU A 256 -28.92 0.54 -8.84
CA GLU A 256 -29.83 1.28 -7.95
C GLU A 256 -30.79 0.33 -7.23
N LEU A 257 -31.26 0.75 -6.06
CA LEU A 257 -32.37 0.11 -5.38
C LEU A 257 -33.69 0.51 -6.05
N SER A 258 -34.53 -0.46 -6.40
CA SER A 258 -35.80 -0.20 -7.10
C SER A 258 -36.92 0.32 -6.19
N GLY A 259 -36.73 0.26 -4.87
CA GLY A 259 -37.73 0.67 -3.87
C GLY A 259 -37.15 1.56 -2.79
N SER A 260 -38.02 2.19 -1.99
CA SER A 260 -37.60 3.01 -0.87
C SER A 260 -37.08 2.13 0.28
N VAL A 261 -35.99 2.57 0.90
CA VAL A 261 -35.48 1.94 2.11
C VAL A 261 -36.35 2.36 3.29
N ALA A 262 -36.78 1.38 4.09
CA ALA A 262 -37.52 1.65 5.32
C ALA A 262 -36.70 2.56 6.25
N ARG A 263 -37.33 3.62 6.77
CA ARG A 263 -36.69 4.49 7.76
C ARG A 263 -36.68 3.83 9.13
N SER A 264 -35.53 3.91 9.80
CA SER A 264 -35.39 3.56 11.21
C SER A 264 -35.42 4.83 12.05
N ILE A 265 -36.20 4.83 13.13
CA ILE A 265 -36.14 5.90 14.13
C ILE A 265 -34.91 5.63 14.99
N SER A 266 -33.89 6.49 14.89
CA SER A 266 -32.69 6.34 15.70
C SER A 266 -33.02 6.48 17.18
N ARG A 267 -32.49 5.56 17.99
CA ARG A 267 -32.48 5.67 19.46
C ARG A 267 -31.13 6.16 19.97
N ILE A 268 -30.23 6.47 19.05
CA ILE A 268 -28.85 6.91 19.30
C ILE A 268 -28.76 8.34 18.80
N GLU A 269 -28.28 9.22 19.67
CA GLU A 269 -27.92 10.59 19.32
C GLU A 269 -26.42 10.63 19.01
N ASP A 270 -26.07 10.94 17.77
CA ASP A 270 -24.68 11.17 17.39
C ASP A 270 -24.27 12.59 17.81
N LEU A 271 -23.38 12.68 18.79
CA LEU A 271 -22.81 13.95 19.26
C LEU A 271 -21.60 14.40 18.41
N GLY A 272 -21.32 13.69 17.33
CA GLY A 272 -20.21 13.94 16.42
C GLY A 272 -18.88 13.43 16.94
N SER A 273 -17.87 13.53 16.07
CA SER A 273 -16.50 13.17 16.41
C SER A 273 -15.94 14.10 17.48
N VAL A 274 -15.42 13.52 18.56
CA VAL A 274 -14.69 14.29 19.57
C VAL A 274 -13.30 14.61 19.02
N ALA A 275 -12.95 15.90 18.98
CA ALA A 275 -11.62 16.33 18.60
C ALA A 275 -10.60 15.81 19.64
N VAL A 276 -9.87 14.76 19.27
CA VAL A 276 -8.73 14.29 20.05
C VAL A 276 -7.52 15.10 19.59
N ASP A 277 -6.77 15.64 20.55
CA ASP A 277 -5.48 16.27 20.29
C ASP A 277 -4.58 15.25 19.55
N PRO A 278 -4.17 15.50 18.30
CA PRO A 278 -3.28 14.60 17.56
C PRO A 278 -1.96 14.34 18.29
N ALA A 279 -1.52 15.29 19.14
CA ALA A 279 -0.36 15.11 20.00
C ALA A 279 -0.59 14.15 21.19
N LYS A 280 -1.80 13.62 21.37
CA LYS A 280 -2.11 12.57 22.37
C LYS A 280 -2.40 11.21 21.74
N ILE A 281 -2.50 11.14 20.42
CA ILE A 281 -2.70 9.89 19.69
C ILE A 281 -1.39 9.09 19.71
N ALA A 282 -1.49 7.81 20.06
CA ALA A 282 -0.37 6.88 19.97
C ALA A 282 0.04 6.73 18.50
N MET A 283 1.33 6.82 18.19
CA MET A 283 1.78 6.85 16.78
C MET A 283 1.37 5.62 15.97
N ALA A 284 1.22 4.46 16.61
CA ALA A 284 0.76 3.23 15.96
C ALA A 284 -0.69 3.33 15.42
N GLU A 285 -1.50 4.25 15.96
CA GLU A 285 -2.90 4.45 15.60
C GLU A 285 -3.13 5.74 14.79
N ALA A 286 -2.07 6.52 14.55
CA ALA A 286 -2.18 7.81 13.89
C ALA A 286 -2.36 7.66 12.37
N GLU A 287 -3.45 8.22 11.84
CA GLU A 287 -3.71 8.18 10.39
C GLU A 287 -2.85 9.14 9.57
N PHE A 288 -2.46 10.28 10.17
CA PHE A 288 -1.59 11.27 9.53
C PHE A 288 -0.43 11.60 10.47
N ILE A 289 0.78 11.27 10.02
CA ILE A 289 2.01 11.52 10.76
C ILE A 289 2.89 12.49 9.98
N VAL A 290 3.36 13.55 10.65
CA VAL A 290 4.45 14.40 10.16
C VAL A 290 5.67 14.12 11.01
N SER A 291 6.73 13.60 10.39
CA SER A 291 7.92 13.13 11.06
C SER A 291 9.14 13.97 10.71
N GLY A 292 9.81 14.51 11.72
CA GLY A 292 11.04 15.30 11.56
C GLY A 292 12.31 14.45 11.62
N GLY A 293 13.31 14.80 10.85
CA GLY A 293 14.65 14.20 10.90
C GLY A 293 15.75 15.22 11.12
N ASN A 294 17.00 14.77 10.96
CA ASN A 294 18.20 15.61 11.11
C ASN A 294 18.23 16.82 10.15
N GLY A 295 17.50 16.76 9.03
CA GLY A 295 17.40 17.88 8.10
C GLY A 295 16.53 19.05 8.59
N VAL A 296 15.79 18.89 9.70
CA VAL A 296 14.98 19.95 10.30
C VAL A 296 15.88 20.86 11.15
N LYS A 297 15.95 22.14 10.76
CA LYS A 297 16.73 23.15 11.50
C LYS A 297 15.87 24.01 12.42
N ASP A 298 14.64 24.31 11.99
CA ASP A 298 13.67 25.08 12.77
C ASP A 298 12.57 24.15 13.29
N TRP A 299 12.79 23.63 14.50
CA TRP A 299 11.84 22.74 15.16
C TRP A 299 10.58 23.47 15.63
N ALA A 300 10.67 24.76 15.97
CA ALA A 300 9.49 25.54 16.34
C ALA A 300 8.53 25.65 15.15
N LEU A 301 9.06 25.93 13.96
CA LEU A 301 8.28 25.93 12.72
C LEU A 301 7.73 24.53 12.39
N PHE A 302 8.52 23.47 12.59
CA PHE A 302 8.04 22.09 12.42
C PHE A 302 6.83 21.77 13.31
N HIS A 303 6.88 22.11 14.60
CA HIS A 303 5.75 21.89 15.52
C HIS A 303 4.53 22.72 15.12
N LYS A 304 4.74 23.99 14.71
CA LYS A 304 3.67 24.87 14.24
C LYS A 304 3.01 24.31 12.98
N ALA A 305 3.78 23.88 11.99
CA ALA A 305 3.28 23.29 10.75
C ALA A 305 2.53 21.98 11.00
N THR A 306 3.07 21.12 11.86
CA THR A 306 2.42 19.84 12.21
C THR A 306 1.07 20.07 12.90
N THR A 307 1.01 21.05 13.80
CA THR A 307 -0.24 21.46 14.48
C THR A 307 -1.23 22.06 13.49
N ALA A 308 -0.77 22.93 12.59
CA ALA A 308 -1.61 23.52 11.55
C ALA A 308 -2.22 22.42 10.66
N LEU A 309 -1.44 21.40 10.31
CA LEU A 309 -1.88 20.23 9.53
C LEU A 309 -2.79 19.26 10.30
N GLY A 310 -2.91 19.39 11.63
CA GLY A 310 -3.67 18.46 12.46
C GLY A 310 -3.08 17.05 12.49
N ALA A 311 -1.76 16.92 12.27
CA ALA A 311 -1.08 15.64 12.19
C ALA A 311 -0.44 15.25 13.53
N THR A 312 -0.25 13.95 13.72
CA THR A 312 0.52 13.41 14.84
C THR A 312 2.01 13.62 14.58
N GLN A 313 2.73 14.14 15.56
CA GLN A 313 4.18 14.35 15.45
C GLN A 313 4.93 13.02 15.55
N GLY A 314 5.90 12.83 14.69
CA GLY A 314 6.90 11.77 14.75
C GLY A 314 8.32 12.31 14.60
N ALA A 315 9.31 11.47 14.87
CA ALA A 315 10.71 11.81 14.68
C ALA A 315 11.54 10.60 14.25
N SER A 316 12.62 10.86 13.50
CA SER A 316 13.67 9.87 13.29
C SER A 316 14.46 9.65 14.59
N ARG A 317 15.16 8.52 14.68
CA ARG A 317 16.05 8.26 15.82
C ARG A 317 17.06 9.38 16.05
N VAL A 318 17.65 9.94 14.98
CA VAL A 318 18.65 11.02 15.11
C VAL A 318 18.02 12.24 15.79
N ALA A 319 16.82 12.64 15.37
CA ALA A 319 16.13 13.78 15.98
C ALA A 319 15.77 13.54 17.46
N VAL A 320 15.45 12.30 17.84
CA VAL A 320 15.21 11.92 19.24
C VAL A 320 16.50 11.94 20.05
N ASP A 321 17.56 11.33 19.51
CA ASP A 321 18.87 11.25 20.15
C ASP A 321 19.47 12.67 20.34
N ASP A 322 19.18 13.61 19.43
CA ASP A 322 19.55 15.04 19.51
C ASP A 322 18.65 15.86 20.46
N GLY A 323 17.63 15.24 21.06
CA GLY A 323 16.75 15.85 22.06
C GLY A 323 15.64 16.74 21.50
N HIS A 324 15.37 16.69 20.19
CA HIS A 324 14.29 17.47 19.57
C HIS A 324 12.90 16.87 19.78
N MET A 325 12.81 15.59 20.13
CA MET A 325 11.54 14.89 20.31
C MET A 325 11.69 13.76 21.33
N PRO A 326 10.67 13.46 22.15
CA PRO A 326 10.73 12.33 23.08
C PRO A 326 10.76 10.97 22.37
N ARG A 327 11.23 9.95 23.08
CA ARG A 327 11.50 8.61 22.53
C ARG A 327 10.26 7.86 22.08
N ASP A 328 9.11 8.13 22.68
CA ASP A 328 7.81 7.59 22.27
C ASP A 328 7.37 8.08 20.88
N ARG A 329 8.00 9.15 20.36
CA ARG A 329 7.82 9.65 19.00
C ARG A 329 8.80 9.11 17.98
N GLN A 330 9.69 8.21 18.38
CA GLN A 330 10.66 7.63 17.47
C GLN A 330 9.98 6.65 16.50
N VAL A 331 10.17 6.85 15.19
CA VAL A 331 9.73 5.93 14.13
C VAL A 331 10.91 5.11 13.62
N GLY A 332 10.67 3.82 13.35
CA GLY A 332 11.66 2.90 12.75
C GLY A 332 11.76 1.56 13.50
N ALA A 333 12.66 0.69 13.05
CA ALA A 333 12.78 -0.69 13.53
C ALA A 333 13.01 -0.84 15.05
N THR A 334 13.60 0.17 15.69
CA THR A 334 13.84 0.22 17.15
C THR A 334 12.91 1.19 17.89
N GLY A 335 11.99 1.82 17.16
CA GLY A 335 10.94 2.69 17.68
C GLY A 335 9.57 2.09 17.38
N THR A 336 8.59 2.95 17.10
CA THR A 336 7.23 2.55 16.76
C THR A 336 7.12 2.27 15.26
N TRP A 337 6.45 1.17 14.94
CA TRP A 337 6.01 0.85 13.58
C TRP A 337 4.66 1.51 13.35
N VAL A 338 4.50 2.15 12.20
CA VAL A 338 3.32 2.98 11.90
C VAL A 338 2.70 2.58 10.57
N THR A 339 1.37 2.57 10.55
CA THR A 339 0.54 2.21 9.39
C THR A 339 -0.32 3.40 9.00
N ALA A 340 0.28 4.60 8.97
CA ALA A 340 -0.43 5.83 8.68
C ALA A 340 -0.89 5.87 7.23
N ARG A 341 -2.07 6.45 6.99
CA ARG A 341 -2.58 6.72 5.65
C ARG A 341 -1.69 7.72 4.91
N VAL A 342 -1.20 8.72 5.64
CA VAL A 342 -0.22 9.69 5.14
C VAL A 342 0.93 9.79 6.12
N TYR A 343 2.15 9.60 5.62
CA TYR A 343 3.38 9.80 6.35
C TYR A 343 4.23 10.86 5.65
N MET A 344 4.37 12.03 6.26
CA MET A 344 5.19 13.13 5.75
C MET A 344 6.55 13.14 6.44
N ALA A 345 7.59 12.79 5.70
CA ALA A 345 8.98 12.78 6.14
C ALA A 345 9.65 14.13 5.84
N VAL A 346 10.00 14.89 6.87
CA VAL A 346 10.66 16.20 6.74
C VAL A 346 12.12 16.08 7.18
N GLY A 347 13.05 16.23 6.23
CA GLY A 347 14.48 16.16 6.52
C GLY A 347 14.97 14.78 6.99
N ILE A 348 14.32 13.70 6.54
CA ILE A 348 14.71 12.31 6.85
C ILE A 348 15.38 11.70 5.62
N SER A 349 16.58 11.14 5.78
CA SER A 349 17.35 10.52 4.70
C SER A 349 16.83 9.14 4.27
N GLY A 350 16.13 8.43 5.16
CA GLY A 350 15.53 7.12 4.87
C GLY A 350 16.48 5.94 5.09
N ALA A 351 17.22 5.91 6.19
CA ALA A 351 17.96 4.71 6.59
C ALA A 351 17.03 3.47 6.63
N ILE A 352 17.54 2.29 6.27
CA ILE A 352 16.75 1.04 6.18
C ILE A 352 15.91 0.81 7.43
N GLN A 353 16.46 1.08 8.61
CA GLN A 353 15.77 0.92 9.88
C GLN A 353 14.56 1.86 10.00
N HIS A 354 14.65 3.09 9.48
CA HIS A 354 13.52 4.01 9.45
C HIS A 354 12.46 3.54 8.46
N LEU A 355 12.89 3.15 7.25
CA LEU A 355 11.99 2.68 6.19
C LEU A 355 11.19 1.44 6.58
N GLN A 356 11.79 0.52 7.35
CA GLN A 356 11.07 -0.64 7.90
C GLN A 356 9.88 -0.22 8.75
N GLY A 357 10.03 0.81 9.60
CA GLY A 357 8.96 1.27 10.49
C GLY A 357 7.79 1.96 9.77
N ILE A 358 7.96 2.37 8.50
CA ILE A 358 6.92 3.00 7.68
C ILE A 358 6.53 2.15 6.46
N GLY A 359 6.98 0.89 6.41
CA GLY A 359 6.81 0.03 5.24
C GLY A 359 5.35 -0.20 4.85
N ALA A 360 4.45 -0.13 5.83
CA ALA A 360 3.01 -0.31 5.68
C ALA A 360 2.21 1.02 5.68
N CYS A 361 2.87 2.18 5.50
CA CYS A 361 2.16 3.44 5.27
C CYS A 361 1.65 3.51 3.82
N ASP A 362 0.41 3.97 3.65
CA ASP A 362 -0.25 4.00 2.33
C ASP A 362 0.35 5.05 1.39
N LYS A 363 0.59 6.27 1.92
CA LYS A 363 1.19 7.38 1.19
C LYS A 363 2.35 8.01 1.95
N VAL A 364 3.51 8.05 1.31
CA VAL A 364 4.72 8.68 1.83
C VAL A 364 5.01 9.96 1.06
N VAL A 365 5.05 11.09 1.77
CA VAL A 365 5.48 12.39 1.24
C VAL A 365 6.85 12.72 1.81
N ALA A 366 7.81 13.09 0.98
CA ALA A 366 9.16 13.43 1.44
C ALA A 366 9.53 14.87 1.09
N ILE A 367 10.00 15.61 2.10
CA ILE A 367 10.60 16.94 1.97
C ILE A 367 12.07 16.82 2.34
N ASN A 368 12.96 16.96 1.36
CA ASN A 368 14.39 16.87 1.61
C ASN A 368 15.17 17.75 0.62
N MET A 369 16.33 18.25 1.03
CA MET A 369 17.23 18.98 0.11
C MET A 369 18.03 18.02 -0.79
N ASP A 370 18.25 16.77 -0.35
CA ASP A 370 18.99 15.77 -1.10
C ASP A 370 18.04 14.90 -1.97
N PRO A 371 18.05 15.05 -3.31
CA PRO A 371 17.24 14.24 -4.20
C PRO A 371 17.72 12.78 -4.32
N GLY A 372 18.93 12.47 -3.84
CA GLY A 372 19.52 11.14 -3.92
C GLY A 372 19.20 10.23 -2.73
N CYS A 373 18.58 10.76 -1.66
CA CYS A 373 18.38 10.00 -0.44
C CYS A 373 17.28 8.92 -0.58
N ASP A 374 17.38 7.87 0.23
CA ASP A 374 16.52 6.69 0.10
C ASP A 374 15.04 6.98 0.45
N MET A 375 14.79 8.00 1.27
CA MET A 375 13.42 8.45 1.54
C MET A 375 12.73 8.98 0.28
N ILE A 376 13.43 9.73 -0.58
CA ILE A 376 12.89 10.23 -1.85
C ILE A 376 12.51 9.07 -2.78
N LYS A 377 13.31 7.99 -2.79
CA LYS A 377 13.01 6.78 -3.58
C LYS A 377 11.78 6.03 -3.07
N ARG A 378 11.51 6.08 -1.77
CA ARG A 378 10.33 5.46 -1.16
C ARG A 378 9.06 6.30 -1.34
N ALA A 379 9.18 7.63 -1.44
CA ALA A 379 8.04 8.53 -1.39
C ALA A 379 7.18 8.46 -2.65
N ASP A 380 5.85 8.47 -2.46
CA ASP A 380 4.86 8.67 -3.51
C ASP A 380 4.92 10.11 -4.06
N LEU A 381 5.26 11.08 -3.20
CA LEU A 381 5.45 12.48 -3.55
C LEU A 381 6.72 13.02 -2.91
N SER A 382 7.58 13.62 -3.73
CA SER A 382 8.85 14.18 -3.28
C SER A 382 8.93 15.67 -3.60
N VAL A 383 9.31 16.47 -2.60
CA VAL A 383 9.56 17.90 -2.72
C VAL A 383 11.02 18.17 -2.37
N ILE A 384 11.78 18.60 -3.36
CA ILE A 384 13.20 18.90 -3.20
C ILE A 384 13.38 20.37 -2.86
N GLY A 385 13.75 20.68 -1.62
CA GLY A 385 13.88 22.06 -1.18
C GLY A 385 14.13 22.22 0.31
N ASP A 386 14.26 23.49 0.73
CA ASP A 386 14.44 23.83 2.14
C ASP A 386 13.16 23.57 2.93
N SER A 387 13.30 22.84 4.04
CA SER A 387 12.18 22.44 4.87
C SER A 387 11.45 23.63 5.49
N ALA A 388 12.15 24.68 5.90
CA ALA A 388 11.52 25.82 6.55
C ALA A 388 10.62 26.60 5.56
N ALA A 389 11.14 26.89 4.36
CA ALA A 389 10.34 27.54 3.33
C ALA A 389 9.08 26.75 2.96
N ILE A 390 9.21 25.42 2.82
CA ILE A 390 8.08 24.54 2.46
C ILE A 390 7.06 24.45 3.60
N LEU A 391 7.51 24.27 4.84
CA LEU A 391 6.63 24.21 6.00
C LEU A 391 5.86 25.51 6.20
N GLN A 392 6.50 26.66 5.99
CA GLN A 392 5.81 27.95 6.05
C GLN A 392 4.74 28.07 4.94
N ALA A 393 5.08 27.73 3.70
CA ALA A 393 4.11 27.74 2.60
C ALA A 393 2.92 26.79 2.84
N LEU A 394 3.16 25.65 3.49
CA LEU A 394 2.10 24.72 3.89
C LEU A 394 1.18 25.31 4.96
N ILE A 395 1.73 25.99 5.98
CA ILE A 395 0.92 26.70 6.98
C ILE A 395 0.02 27.72 6.29
N ASP A 396 0.58 28.56 5.43
CA ASP A 396 -0.17 29.61 4.75
C ASP A 396 -1.28 29.01 3.86
N ALA A 397 -1.00 27.93 3.16
CA ALA A 397 -1.98 27.22 2.33
C ALA A 397 -3.12 26.61 3.18
N VAL A 398 -2.80 26.03 4.34
CA VAL A 398 -3.81 25.46 5.26
C VAL A 398 -4.70 26.56 5.84
N GLU A 399 -4.11 27.69 6.24
CA GLU A 399 -4.86 28.85 6.73
C GLU A 399 -5.79 29.41 5.66
N GLN A 400 -5.32 29.56 4.42
CA GLN A 400 -6.15 29.97 3.29
C GLN A 400 -7.28 28.99 3.01
N PHE A 401 -7.00 27.68 3.03
CA PHE A 401 -8.01 26.64 2.82
C PHE A 401 -9.09 26.69 3.89
N ARG A 402 -8.71 26.85 5.17
CA ARG A 402 -9.67 26.99 6.28
C ARG A 402 -10.51 28.26 6.18
N ASN A 403 -9.89 29.38 5.81
CA ASN A 403 -10.59 30.65 5.63
C ASN A 403 -11.51 30.66 4.40
N GLY A 404 -11.16 29.91 3.34
CA GLY A 404 -12.02 29.69 2.18
C GLY A 404 -13.22 28.81 2.53
N ALA A 405 -13.01 27.69 3.22
CA ALA A 405 -14.07 26.80 3.67
C ALA A 405 -15.07 27.49 4.64
N GLN A 406 -14.62 28.44 5.45
CA GLN A 406 -15.51 29.26 6.30
C GLN A 406 -16.33 30.29 5.51
N ARG A 407 -15.84 30.75 4.35
CA ARG A 407 -16.57 31.68 3.47
C ARG A 407 -17.61 30.97 2.60
N ASP A 408 -17.36 29.70 2.25
CA ASP A 408 -18.33 28.90 1.49
C ASP A 408 -19.43 28.29 2.38
N ALA A 409 -19.21 28.26 3.70
CA ALA A 409 -20.17 27.74 4.69
C ALA A 409 -21.03 28.83 5.39
N ALA A 410 -20.79 30.11 5.11
CA ALA A 410 -21.54 31.26 5.63
C ALA A 410 -22.34 31.92 4.49
#